data_AF-A0AAQ0EM02-F1
#
_entry.id   AF-A0AAQ0EM02-F1
#
_cell.length_a   1.000
_cell.length_b   1.000
_cell.length_c   1.000
_cell.angle_alpha   90.00
_cell.angle_beta   90.00
_cell.angle_gamma   90.00
#
_symmetry.space_group_name_H-M   'P 1'
#
loop_
_entity.id
_entity.type
_entity.pdbx_description
1 polymer ?
#
loop_
_entity_poly.entity_id
_entity_poly.type
_entity_poly.pdbx_seq_one_letter_code
_entity_poly.pdbx_strand_id
1 'polypeptide(L)'
;MNTINEQSASVAISSSTSLNSVGKGQSTKAKILDVALVIIGGLIAVSGVLAFVMGSGCTIFFALGIAALVLGSICLGAGLSRIMCRPSYAKLEAQNISTRQQLRSLSEDKDALTSVVLINKHFLQELVKEVQALESKAIEIEADCLAKLEKNEKELLADVRLVLSSYTRRLEDAEQGKAALESSLNHSNTSARTSS
;
A
#
# COMPACT_ATOMS: atom_id res chain seq x y z
N MET A 1 -45.35 7.42 -4.94
CA MET A 1 -44.22 8.20 -5.52
C MET A 1 -42.95 7.38 -5.32
N ASN A 2 -42.43 6.88 -6.45
CA ASN A 2 -41.15 6.22 -6.78
C ASN A 2 -40.38 5.50 -5.64
N THR A 3 -40.34 4.17 -5.54
CA THR A 3 -39.56 3.18 -6.32
C THR A 3 -38.11 3.55 -6.59
N ILE A 4 -37.18 3.06 -5.76
CA ILE A 4 -35.81 2.75 -6.17
C ILE A 4 -35.49 1.34 -5.69
N ASN A 5 -35.71 0.42 -6.61
CA ASN A 5 -35.32 -0.98 -6.55
C ASN A 5 -33.90 -1.07 -7.12
N GLU A 6 -32.88 -0.88 -6.28
CA GLU A 6 -31.50 -1.14 -6.69
C GLU A 6 -31.19 -2.62 -6.49
N GLN A 7 -31.60 -3.37 -7.52
CA GLN A 7 -31.02 -4.64 -7.90
C GLN A 7 -29.49 -4.53 -7.87
N SER A 8 -28.86 -5.25 -6.95
CA SER A 8 -27.45 -5.63 -7.02
C SER A 8 -27.22 -6.41 -8.31
N ALA A 9 -26.95 -5.69 -9.40
CA ALA A 9 -26.45 -6.24 -10.64
C ALA A 9 -25.02 -6.72 -10.38
N SER A 10 -24.85 -8.02 -10.15
CA SER A 10 -23.55 -8.67 -10.28
C SER A 10 -23.13 -8.56 -11.75
N VAL A 11 -22.34 -7.52 -12.05
CA VAL A 11 -21.69 -7.34 -13.34
C VAL A 11 -20.56 -8.37 -13.43
N ALA A 12 -20.94 -9.62 -13.73
CA ALA A 12 -20.03 -10.65 -14.21
C ALA A 12 -19.82 -10.42 -15.71
N ILE A 13 -19.02 -9.40 -16.05
CA ILE A 13 -18.53 -9.22 -17.41
C ILE A 13 -17.38 -10.21 -17.61
N SER A 14 -17.70 -11.21 -18.44
CA SER A 14 -16.89 -11.72 -19.56
C SER A 14 -15.43 -12.04 -19.26
N SER A 15 -14.92 -13.22 -19.56
CA SER A 15 -14.92 -13.74 -20.93
C SER A 15 -14.41 -15.18 -20.91
N SER A 16 -15.31 -16.15 -20.94
CA SER A 16 -14.97 -17.50 -21.39
C SER A 16 -14.89 -17.49 -22.92
N THR A 17 -13.89 -16.80 -23.46
CA THR A 17 -13.50 -16.96 -24.86
C THR A 17 -13.00 -18.38 -24.99
N SER A 18 -13.89 -19.25 -25.47
CA SER A 18 -13.60 -20.55 -26.04
C SER A 18 -12.47 -20.41 -27.07
N LEU A 19 -11.23 -20.55 -26.63
CA LEU A 19 -10.06 -20.77 -27.46
C LEU A 19 -9.62 -22.23 -27.34
N ASN A 20 -10.53 -23.16 -27.56
CA ASN A 20 -10.19 -24.58 -27.60
C ASN A 20 -10.94 -25.28 -28.74
N SER A 21 -10.56 -25.01 -29.99
CA SER A 21 -10.76 -26.01 -31.05
C SER A 21 -9.87 -25.88 -32.28
N VAL A 22 -9.18 -24.76 -32.53
CA VAL A 22 -8.42 -24.60 -33.79
C VAL A 22 -7.08 -25.39 -33.81
N GLY A 23 -6.53 -25.75 -32.64
CA GLY A 23 -5.21 -26.42 -32.58
C GLY A 23 -5.22 -27.95 -32.73
N LYS A 24 -6.37 -28.64 -32.56
CA LYS A 24 -6.39 -30.12 -32.54
C LYS A 24 -6.21 -30.75 -33.92
N GLY A 25 -6.73 -30.12 -34.98
CA GLY A 25 -6.65 -30.64 -36.35
C GLY A 25 -5.30 -30.41 -37.05
N GLN A 26 -4.58 -29.35 -36.69
CA GLN A 26 -3.26 -29.03 -37.24
C GLN A 26 -2.14 -29.80 -36.51
N SER A 27 -2.34 -30.05 -35.22
CA SER A 27 -1.47 -30.86 -34.35
C SER A 27 -1.35 -32.32 -34.80
N THR A 28 -2.47 -32.98 -35.12
CA THR A 28 -2.46 -34.37 -35.60
C THR A 28 -1.85 -34.51 -36.98
N LYS A 29 -2.17 -33.62 -37.93
CA LYS A 29 -1.58 -33.61 -39.27
C LYS A 29 -0.05 -33.43 -39.24
N ALA A 30 0.45 -32.51 -38.41
CA ALA A 30 1.89 -32.31 -38.25
C ALA A 30 2.58 -33.53 -37.61
N LYS A 31 1.96 -34.15 -36.59
CA LYS A 31 2.47 -35.39 -35.98
C LYS A 31 2.54 -36.55 -36.97
N ILE A 32 1.51 -36.71 -37.81
CA ILE A 32 1.46 -37.74 -38.85
C ILE A 32 2.54 -37.49 -39.91
N LEU A 33 2.74 -36.23 -40.31
CA LEU A 33 3.78 -35.86 -41.26
C LEU A 33 5.19 -36.11 -40.70
N ASP A 34 5.45 -35.76 -39.44
CA ASP A 34 6.75 -35.96 -38.80
C ASP A 34 7.07 -37.46 -38.64
N VAL A 35 6.07 -38.28 -38.27
CA VAL A 35 6.20 -39.75 -38.19
C VAL A 35 6.39 -40.36 -39.58
N ALA A 36 5.63 -39.90 -40.57
CA ALA A 36 5.78 -40.36 -41.96
C ALA A 36 7.17 -40.02 -42.51
N LEU A 37 7.72 -38.84 -42.17
CA LEU A 37 9.07 -38.43 -42.58
C LEU A 37 10.16 -39.33 -41.98
N VAL A 38 10.01 -39.74 -40.72
CA VAL A 38 10.91 -40.69 -40.07
C VAL A 38 10.82 -42.08 -40.72
N ILE A 39 9.61 -42.56 -41.02
CA ILE A 39 9.41 -43.86 -41.67
C ILE A 39 10.00 -43.85 -43.10
N ILE A 40 9.70 -42.81 -43.88
CA ILE A 40 10.20 -42.66 -45.26
C ILE A 40 11.73 -42.53 -45.25
N GLY A 41 12.30 -41.70 -44.38
CA GLY A 41 13.74 -41.56 -44.23
C GLY A 41 14.43 -42.88 -43.85
N GLY A 42 13.79 -43.68 -42.99
CA GLY A 42 14.28 -44.99 -42.56
C GLY A 42 14.26 -46.01 -43.70
N LEU A 43 13.16 -46.06 -44.46
CA LEU A 43 13.04 -46.93 -45.64
C LEU A 43 14.06 -46.57 -46.73
N ILE A 44 14.27 -45.27 -46.98
CA ILE A 44 15.27 -44.78 -47.95
C ILE A 44 16.68 -45.14 -47.48
N ALA A 45 16.98 -44.99 -46.20
CA ALA A 45 18.29 -45.36 -45.65
C ALA A 45 18.53 -46.88 -45.77
N VAL A 46 17.55 -47.72 -45.40
CA VAL A 46 17.64 -49.18 -45.52
C VAL A 46 17.80 -49.61 -46.99
N SER A 47 17.04 -49.02 -47.91
CA SER A 47 17.17 -49.24 -49.35
C SER A 47 18.56 -48.84 -49.86
N GLY A 48 19.10 -47.70 -49.40
CA GLY A 48 20.45 -47.26 -49.70
C GLY A 48 21.53 -48.23 -49.21
N VAL A 49 21.38 -48.81 -48.01
CA VAL A 49 22.28 -49.87 -47.51
C VAL A 49 22.19 -51.12 -48.38
N LEU A 50 21.00 -51.58 -48.76
CA LEU A 50 20.84 -52.76 -49.63
C LEU A 50 21.47 -52.54 -51.01
N ALA A 51 21.24 -51.37 -51.63
CA ALA A 51 21.83 -51.00 -52.91
C ALA A 51 23.37 -50.90 -52.82
N PHE A 52 23.88 -50.41 -51.69
CA PHE A 52 25.31 -50.35 -51.39
C PHE A 52 25.93 -51.76 -51.25
N VAL A 53 25.27 -52.66 -50.53
CA VAL A 53 25.74 -54.05 -50.30
C VAL A 53 25.68 -54.89 -51.58
N MET A 54 24.62 -54.74 -52.39
CA MET A 54 24.47 -55.47 -53.67
C MET A 54 25.30 -54.88 -54.81
N GLY A 55 25.70 -53.61 -54.71
CA GLY A 55 26.37 -52.86 -55.78
C GLY A 55 27.88 -53.08 -55.91
N SER A 56 28.49 -54.05 -55.20
CA SER A 56 29.96 -54.18 -55.18
C SER A 56 30.60 -54.43 -56.55
N GLY A 57 29.82 -54.88 -57.55
CA GLY A 57 30.25 -55.06 -58.93
C GLY A 57 29.82 -53.97 -59.93
N CYS A 58 29.02 -52.97 -59.53
CA CYS A 58 28.49 -51.97 -60.46
C CYS A 58 28.44 -50.56 -59.81
N THR A 59 29.32 -49.67 -60.27
CA THR A 59 29.60 -48.34 -59.69
C THR A 59 28.37 -47.42 -59.65
N ILE A 60 27.42 -47.59 -60.57
CA ILE A 60 26.20 -46.77 -60.65
C ILE A 60 25.28 -47.04 -59.45
N PHE A 61 25.10 -48.30 -59.06
CA PHE A 61 24.27 -48.68 -57.91
C PHE A 61 24.90 -48.26 -56.58
N PHE A 62 26.23 -48.30 -56.51
CA PHE A 62 26.99 -47.84 -55.35
C PHE A 62 26.84 -46.34 -55.10
N ALA A 63 26.99 -45.52 -56.15
CA ALA A 63 26.81 -44.06 -56.06
C ALA A 63 25.37 -43.68 -55.70
N LEU A 64 24.38 -44.38 -56.28
CA LEU A 64 22.97 -44.17 -55.98
C LEU A 64 22.62 -44.56 -54.53
N GLY A 65 23.23 -45.63 -54.01
CA GLY A 65 23.08 -46.06 -52.62
C GLY A 65 23.61 -45.05 -51.62
N ILE A 66 24.77 -44.43 -51.89
CA ILE A 66 25.33 -43.36 -51.04
C ILE A 66 24.44 -42.13 -51.04
N ALA A 67 23.97 -41.68 -52.21
CA ALA A 67 23.07 -40.54 -52.30
C ALA A 67 21.75 -40.78 -51.53
N ALA A 68 21.18 -41.97 -51.65
CA ALA A 68 19.99 -42.37 -50.90
C ALA A 68 20.25 -42.41 -49.38
N LEU A 69 21.39 -42.92 -48.94
CA LEU A 69 21.78 -42.96 -47.53
C LEU A 69 21.90 -41.56 -46.91
N VAL A 70 22.56 -40.63 -47.61
CA VAL A 70 22.71 -39.24 -47.16
C VAL A 70 21.34 -38.57 -47.09
N LEU A 71 20.50 -38.73 -48.12
CA LEU A 71 19.17 -38.13 -48.14
C LEU A 71 18.25 -38.72 -47.05
N GLY A 72 18.30 -40.05 -46.84
CA GLY A 72 17.55 -40.73 -45.79
C GLY A 72 17.95 -40.27 -44.38
N SER A 73 19.26 -40.09 -44.14
CA SER A 73 19.79 -39.66 -42.84
C SER A 73 19.40 -38.22 -42.48
N ILE A 74 19.43 -37.31 -43.46
CA ILE A 74 19.00 -35.91 -43.27
C ILE A 74 17.50 -35.86 -42.96
N CYS A 75 16.68 -36.62 -43.69
CA CYS A 75 15.24 -36.70 -43.43
C CYS A 75 14.93 -37.29 -42.05
N LEU A 76 15.66 -38.33 -41.63
CA LEU A 76 15.50 -38.93 -40.31
C LEU A 76 15.85 -37.95 -39.19
N GLY A 77 16.98 -37.25 -39.33
CA GLY A 77 17.45 -36.25 -38.37
C GLY A 77 16.49 -35.07 -38.23
N ALA A 78 15.94 -34.58 -39.34
CA ALA A 78 14.94 -33.51 -39.34
C ALA A 78 13.63 -33.93 -38.66
N GLY A 79 13.16 -35.16 -38.92
CA GLY A 79 11.95 -35.70 -38.29
C GLY A 79 12.10 -35.90 -36.78
N LEU A 80 13.20 -36.52 -36.35
CA LEU A 80 13.48 -36.77 -34.93
C LEU A 80 13.71 -35.48 -34.14
N SER A 81 14.42 -34.49 -34.71
CA SER A 81 14.64 -33.19 -34.09
C SER A 81 13.31 -32.45 -33.85
N ARG A 82 12.41 -32.44 -34.83
CA ARG A 82 11.08 -31.81 -34.69
C ARG A 82 10.22 -32.50 -33.63
N ILE A 83 10.26 -33.83 -33.55
CA ILE A 83 9.50 -34.58 -32.54
C ILE A 83 10.03 -34.29 -31.12
N MET A 84 11.35 -34.25 -30.95
CA MET A 84 11.99 -34.02 -29.64
C MET A 84 11.96 -32.56 -29.17
N CYS A 85 12.09 -31.58 -30.07
CA CYS A 85 12.12 -30.16 -29.69
C CYS A 85 10.73 -29.58 -29.39
N ARG A 86 9.67 -30.15 -29.98
CA ARG A 86 8.28 -29.68 -29.80
C ARG A 86 7.77 -29.69 -28.35
N PRO A 87 7.93 -30.77 -27.54
CA PRO A 87 7.51 -30.75 -26.14
C PRO A 87 8.31 -29.74 -25.31
N SER A 88 9.60 -29.60 -25.57
CA SER A 88 10.45 -28.60 -24.90
C SER A 88 10.03 -27.18 -25.23
N TYR A 89 9.71 -26.90 -26.51
CA TYR A 89 9.20 -25.60 -26.93
C TYR A 89 7.84 -25.29 -26.29
N ALA A 90 6.91 -26.24 -26.30
CA ALA A 90 5.60 -26.07 -25.67
C ALA A 90 5.71 -25.85 -24.14
N LYS A 91 6.63 -26.54 -23.47
CA LYS A 91 6.93 -26.32 -22.04
C LYS A 91 7.51 -24.93 -21.80
N LEU A 92 8.43 -24.48 -22.65
CA LEU A 92 9.04 -23.15 -22.55
C LEU A 92 8.02 -22.04 -22.81
N GLU A 93 7.13 -22.23 -23.79
CA GLU A 93 6.05 -21.31 -24.10
C GLU A 93 5.04 -21.22 -22.94
N ALA A 94 4.63 -22.36 -22.37
CA ALA A 94 3.76 -22.40 -21.20
C ALA A 94 4.40 -21.71 -19.98
N GLN A 95 5.70 -21.93 -19.75
CA GLN A 95 6.44 -21.25 -18.68
C GLN A 95 6.53 -19.74 -18.93
N ASN A 96 6.78 -19.32 -20.17
CA ASN A 96 6.82 -17.90 -20.53
C ASN A 96 5.47 -17.21 -20.29
N ILE A 97 4.37 -17.85 -20.67
CA ILE A 97 3.01 -17.35 -20.42
C ILE A 97 2.75 -17.24 -18.91
N SER A 98 3.11 -18.27 -18.13
CA SER A 98 2.94 -18.27 -16.67
C SER A 98 3.75 -17.14 -16.01
N THR A 99 5.02 -16.96 -16.38
CA THR A 99 5.86 -15.88 -15.87
C THR A 99 5.32 -14.50 -16.27
N ARG A 100 4.80 -14.35 -17.50
CA ARG A 100 4.15 -13.09 -17.91
C ARG A 100 2.90 -12.78 -17.11
N GLN A 101 2.12 -13.80 -16.77
CA GLN A 101 0.93 -13.64 -15.93
C GLN A 101 1.33 -13.24 -14.49
N GLN A 102 2.36 -13.86 -13.93
CA GLN A 102 2.91 -13.47 -12.62
C GLN A 102 3.47 -12.05 -12.62
N LEU A 103 4.13 -11.63 -13.70
CA LEU A 103 4.64 -10.27 -13.83
C LEU A 103 3.50 -9.24 -13.89
N ARG A 104 2.40 -9.58 -14.58
CA ARG A 104 1.20 -8.73 -14.61
C ARG A 104 0.56 -8.63 -13.23
N SER A 105 0.37 -9.73 -12.51
CA SER A 105 -0.21 -9.68 -11.16
C SER A 105 0.66 -8.87 -10.21
N LEU A 106 2.00 -9.05 -10.27
CA LEU A 106 2.92 -8.27 -9.45
C LEU A 106 2.89 -6.77 -9.80
N SER A 107 2.66 -6.43 -11.07
CA SER A 107 2.46 -5.04 -11.49
C SER A 107 1.18 -4.45 -10.90
N GLU A 108 0.08 -5.20 -10.92
CA GLU A 108 -1.20 -4.79 -10.33
C GLU A 108 -1.06 -4.58 -8.80
N ASP A 109 -0.37 -5.50 -8.11
CA ASP A 109 -0.09 -5.38 -6.68
C ASP A 109 0.79 -4.16 -6.36
N LYS A 110 1.79 -3.86 -7.22
CA LYS A 110 2.62 -2.67 -7.08
C LYS A 110 1.79 -1.39 -7.23
N ASP A 111 0.88 -1.35 -8.20
CA ASP A 111 0.02 -0.18 -8.42
C ASP A 111 -0.96 0.01 -7.25
N ALA A 112 -1.51 -1.08 -6.72
CA ALA A 112 -2.34 -1.06 -5.51
C ALA A 112 -1.55 -0.54 -4.28
N LEU A 113 -0.32 -1.02 -4.08
CA LEU A 113 0.54 -0.54 -3.00
C LEU A 113 0.89 0.95 -3.16
N THR A 114 1.16 1.38 -4.39
CA THR A 114 1.44 2.80 -4.69
C THR A 114 0.24 3.69 -4.36
N SER A 115 -0.98 3.22 -4.65
CA SER A 115 -2.22 3.90 -4.28
C SER A 115 -2.35 4.04 -2.76
N VAL A 116 -2.13 2.97 -2.01
CA VAL A 116 -2.18 3.00 -0.53
C VAL A 116 -1.13 3.93 0.05
N VAL A 117 0.10 3.93 -0.48
CA VAL A 117 1.17 4.83 -0.04
C VAL A 117 0.79 6.29 -0.27
N LEU A 118 0.15 6.61 -1.41
CA LEU A 118 -0.30 7.96 -1.73
C LEU A 118 -1.40 8.41 -0.76
N ILE A 119 -2.36 7.53 -0.49
CA ILE A 119 -3.43 7.77 0.50
C ILE A 119 -2.84 8.02 1.89
N ASN A 120 -1.94 7.15 2.36
CA ASN A 120 -1.28 7.32 3.65
C ASN A 120 -0.48 8.62 3.73
N LYS A 121 0.20 9.01 2.65
CA LYS A 121 0.92 10.28 2.59
C LYS A 121 -0.05 11.47 2.74
N HIS A 122 -1.20 11.42 2.07
CA HIS A 122 -2.22 12.46 2.19
C HIS A 122 -2.77 12.54 3.62
N PHE A 123 -3.11 11.41 4.23
CA PHE A 123 -3.57 11.36 5.62
C PHE A 123 -2.54 11.90 6.61
N LEU A 124 -1.25 11.54 6.45
CA LEU A 124 -0.18 12.07 7.29
C LEU A 124 -0.05 13.60 7.15
N GLN A 125 -0.15 14.12 5.93
CA GLN A 125 -0.11 15.57 5.71
C GLN A 125 -1.28 16.29 6.37
N GLU A 126 -2.48 15.72 6.30
CA GLU A 126 -3.66 16.31 6.92
C GLU A 126 -3.59 16.24 8.45
N LEU A 127 -3.19 15.10 9.00
CA LEU A 127 -2.99 14.92 10.43
C LEU A 127 -1.97 15.92 10.99
N VAL A 128 -0.87 16.18 10.28
CA VAL A 128 0.12 17.19 10.69
C VAL A 128 -0.50 18.59 10.76
N LYS A 129 -1.35 18.97 9.80
CA LYS A 129 -2.04 20.27 9.84
C LYS A 129 -3.02 20.35 11.01
N GLU A 130 -3.78 19.29 11.26
CA GLU A 130 -4.74 19.26 12.37
C GLU A 130 -4.02 19.36 13.71
N VAL A 131 -2.91 18.64 13.89
CA VAL A 131 -2.08 18.72 15.10
C VAL A 131 -1.53 20.13 15.28
N GLN A 132 -1.01 20.75 14.22
CA GLN A 132 -0.49 22.11 14.28
C GLN A 132 -1.58 23.14 14.61
N ALA A 133 -2.80 22.96 14.07
CA ALA A 133 -3.94 23.81 14.39
C ALA A 133 -4.39 23.65 15.85
N LEU A 134 -4.39 22.42 16.36
CA LEU A 134 -4.69 22.12 17.76
C LEU A 134 -3.65 22.72 18.70
N GLU A 135 -2.37 22.60 18.37
CA GLU A 135 -1.27 23.20 19.13
C GLU A 135 -1.40 24.73 19.19
N SER A 136 -1.65 25.37 18.05
CA SER A 136 -1.89 26.82 18.00
C SER A 136 -3.07 27.24 18.87
N LYS A 137 -4.17 26.46 18.83
CA LYS A 137 -5.36 26.74 19.63
C LYS A 137 -5.12 26.53 21.12
N ALA A 138 -4.33 25.52 21.49
CA ALA A 138 -3.94 25.29 22.87
C ALA A 138 -3.12 26.46 23.42
N ILE A 139 -2.15 26.95 22.65
CA ILE A 139 -1.33 28.12 23.01
C ILE A 139 -2.20 29.38 23.18
N GLU A 140 -3.16 29.59 22.28
CA GLU A 140 -4.09 30.73 22.37
C GLU A 140 -4.96 30.67 23.64
N ILE A 141 -5.50 29.49 23.96
CA ILE A 141 -6.29 29.28 25.18
C ILE A 141 -5.44 29.47 26.44
N GLU A 142 -4.21 28.97 26.43
CA GLU A 142 -3.28 29.13 27.55
C GLU A 142 -2.96 30.62 27.79
N ALA A 143 -2.68 31.37 26.72
CA ALA A 143 -2.43 32.80 26.81
C ALA A 143 -3.65 33.58 27.33
N ASP A 144 -4.86 33.27 26.85
CA ASP A 144 -6.11 33.89 27.34
C ASP A 144 -6.37 33.55 28.81
N CYS A 145 -6.10 32.30 29.23
CA CYS A 145 -6.23 31.88 30.61
C CYS A 145 -5.25 32.62 31.53
N LEU A 146 -3.99 32.74 31.12
CA LEU A 146 -2.97 33.50 31.87
C LEU A 146 -3.36 34.97 32.00
N ALA A 147 -3.85 35.60 30.93
CA ALA A 147 -4.31 36.98 30.97
C ALA A 147 -5.51 37.18 31.92
N LYS A 148 -6.47 36.24 31.91
CA LYS A 148 -7.60 36.24 32.86
C LYS A 148 -7.14 36.04 34.30
N LEU A 149 -6.18 35.15 34.53
CA LEU A 149 -5.62 34.91 35.85
C LEU A 149 -4.91 36.15 36.40
N GLU A 150 -4.07 36.80 35.59
CA GLU A 150 -3.38 38.04 35.99
C GLU A 150 -4.38 39.16 36.30
N LYS A 151 -5.43 39.28 35.50
CA LYS A 151 -6.51 40.25 35.77
C LYS A 151 -7.21 39.95 37.10
N ASN A 152 -7.60 38.70 37.33
CA ASN A 152 -8.27 38.29 38.56
C ASN A 152 -7.38 38.48 39.79
N GLU A 153 -6.08 38.22 39.68
CA GLU A 153 -5.12 38.46 40.77
C GLU A 153 -5.05 39.95 41.12
N LYS A 154 -4.97 40.83 40.12
CA LYS A 154 -4.97 42.29 40.33
C LYS A 154 -6.26 42.78 40.99
N GLU A 155 -7.41 42.28 40.54
CA GLU A 155 -8.72 42.61 41.12
C GLU A 155 -8.80 42.14 42.58
N LEU A 156 -8.40 40.89 42.86
CA LEU A 156 -8.39 40.35 44.21
C LEU A 156 -7.46 41.14 45.15
N LEU A 157 -6.27 41.51 44.69
CA LEU A 157 -5.35 42.34 45.47
C LEU A 157 -5.92 43.73 45.76
N ALA A 158 -6.65 44.33 44.82
CA ALA A 158 -7.32 45.60 45.02
C ALA A 158 -8.42 45.49 46.10
N ASP A 159 -9.24 44.45 46.03
CA ASP A 159 -10.30 44.18 47.00
C ASP A 159 -9.72 43.93 48.41
N VAL A 160 -8.67 43.11 48.51
CA VAL A 160 -7.99 42.86 49.79
C VAL A 160 -7.43 44.15 50.38
N ARG A 161 -6.79 45.01 49.57
CA ARG A 161 -6.29 46.32 50.02
C ARG A 161 -7.42 47.22 50.49
N LEU A 162 -8.56 47.22 49.80
CA LEU A 162 -9.73 48.01 50.18
C LEU A 162 -10.27 47.54 51.55
N VAL A 163 -10.45 46.23 51.72
CA VAL A 163 -10.93 45.65 52.97
C VAL A 163 -9.94 45.94 54.11
N LEU A 164 -8.65 45.75 53.89
CA LEU A 164 -7.63 46.02 54.89
C LEU A 164 -7.63 47.49 55.31
N SER A 165 -7.69 48.43 54.37
CA SER A 165 -7.73 49.86 54.68
C SER A 165 -8.97 50.27 55.48
N SER A 166 -10.12 49.64 55.21
CA SER A 166 -11.35 49.82 56.00
C SER A 166 -11.18 49.33 57.45
N TYR A 167 -10.58 48.14 57.63
CA TYR A 167 -10.28 47.62 58.96
C TYR A 167 -9.26 48.47 59.71
N THR A 168 -8.21 48.93 59.04
CA THR A 168 -7.19 49.82 59.64
C THR A 168 -7.83 51.12 60.12
N ARG A 169 -8.65 51.77 59.28
CA ARG A 169 -9.37 52.99 59.70
C ARG A 169 -10.27 52.74 60.91
N ARG A 170 -11.06 51.67 60.89
CA ARG A 170 -11.93 51.31 62.02
C ARG A 170 -11.15 51.04 63.31
N LEU A 171 -9.96 50.45 63.20
CA LEU A 171 -9.09 50.21 64.34
C LEU A 171 -8.56 51.54 64.90
N GLU A 172 -8.06 52.42 64.03
CA GLU A 172 -7.60 53.77 64.42
C GLU A 172 -8.71 54.58 65.09
N ASP A 173 -9.93 54.58 64.54
CA ASP A 173 -11.09 55.25 65.12
C ASP A 173 -11.42 54.69 66.53
N ALA A 174 -11.32 53.37 66.71
CA ALA A 174 -11.56 52.71 68.00
C ALA A 174 -10.46 53.03 69.02
N GLU A 175 -9.20 53.06 68.61
CA GLU A 175 -8.06 53.43 69.47
C GLU A 175 -8.16 54.90 69.91
N GLN A 176 -8.51 55.82 69.00
CA GLN A 176 -8.75 57.22 69.33
C GLN A 176 -9.93 57.38 70.29
N GLY A 177 -11.04 56.66 70.04
CA GLY A 177 -12.19 56.65 70.94
C GLY A 177 -11.85 56.14 72.34
N LYS A 178 -11.03 55.09 72.44
CA LYS A 178 -10.51 54.56 73.71
C LYS A 178 -9.65 55.60 74.43
N ALA A 179 -8.70 56.22 73.74
CA ALA A 179 -7.82 57.24 74.32
C ALA A 179 -8.62 58.45 74.84
N ALA A 180 -9.65 58.89 74.11
CA ALA A 180 -10.54 59.97 74.53
C ALA A 180 -11.34 59.60 75.80
N LEU A 181 -11.87 58.38 75.87
CA LEU A 181 -12.56 57.87 77.06
C LEU A 181 -11.63 57.78 78.27
N GLU A 182 -10.41 57.24 78.11
CA GLU A 182 -9.40 57.18 79.18
C GLU A 182 -9.02 58.57 79.69
N SER A 183 -8.82 59.54 78.78
CA SER A 183 -8.55 60.93 79.14
C SER A 183 -9.72 61.56 79.93
N SER A 184 -10.95 61.36 79.48
CA SER A 184 -12.15 61.89 80.14
C SER A 184 -12.34 61.29 81.54
N LEU A 185 -12.13 59.97 81.67
CA LEU A 185 -12.19 59.27 82.96
C LEU A 185 -11.14 59.80 83.93
N ASN A 186 -9.90 59.97 83.46
CA ASN A 186 -8.82 60.51 84.28
C ASN A 186 -9.14 61.93 84.75
N HIS A 187 -9.63 62.81 83.87
CA HIS A 187 -10.02 64.18 84.23
C HIS A 187 -11.15 64.23 85.27
N SER A 188 -12.16 63.37 85.12
CA SER A 188 -13.25 63.24 86.09
C SER A 188 -12.74 62.78 87.46
N ASN A 189 -11.84 61.79 87.49
CA ASN A 189 -11.24 61.29 88.73
C ASN A 189 -10.33 62.32 89.42
N THR A 190 -9.58 63.15 88.68
CA THR A 190 -8.79 64.24 89.29
C THR A 190 -9.69 65.34 89.85
N SER A 191 -10.75 65.71 89.12
CA SER A 191 -11.71 66.74 89.54
C SER A 191 -12.47 66.32 90.82
N ALA A 192 -12.88 65.06 90.92
CA ALA A 192 -13.49 64.51 92.13
C ALA A 192 -12.53 64.53 93.35
N ARG A 193 -11.22 64.39 93.10
CA ARG A 193 -10.19 64.35 94.16
C ARG A 193 -9.77 65.73 94.67
N THR A 194 -9.93 66.78 93.86
CA THR A 194 -9.66 68.18 94.26
C THR A 194 -10.87 68.88 94.87
N SER A 195 -12.03 68.22 94.88
CA SER A 195 -13.31 68.76 95.39
C SER A 195 -13.69 68.21 96.78
N SER A 196 -12.84 67.40 97.40
CA SER A 196 -12.92 66.93 98.79
C SER A 196 -11.83 67.61 99.64
#